data_AF-A0A382GP98-F1
#
_entry.id   AF-A0A382GP98-F1
#
_cell.length_a   1.000
_cell.length_b   1.000
_cell.length_c   1.000
_cell.angle_alpha   90.00
_cell.angle_beta   90.00
_cell.angle_gamma   90.00
#
_symmetry.space_group_name_H-M   'P 1'
#
loop_
_entity.id
_entity.type
_entity.pdbx_description
1 polymer ?
#
loop_
_entity_poly.entity_id
_entity_poly.type
_entity_poly.pdbx_seq_one_letter_code
_entity_poly.pdbx_strand_id
1 'polypeptide(L)'
;MKALNKKFRNKNNPTDVLSFPFQKKTNYKKNIYLGDVAISYEIINKRSKNSNFFLEFDKMWIHGYLHLLGHDHKKKKDFKKMKKLEDKILNYFYKKIDQ
;
A
#
# COMPACT_ATOMS: atom_id res chain seq x y z
N MET A 1 -13.83 3.87 4.38
CA MET A 1 -12.58 4.68 4.28
C MET A 1 -12.72 6.20 4.17
N LYS A 2 -13.84 6.77 3.68
CA LYS A 2 -14.01 8.24 3.51
C LYS A 2 -13.80 9.03 4.81
N ALA A 3 -14.37 8.58 5.93
CA ALA A 3 -14.22 9.25 7.24
C ALA A 3 -12.75 9.30 7.71
N LEU A 4 -12.00 8.21 7.56
CA LEU A 4 -10.57 8.15 7.88
C LEU A 4 -9.75 9.09 6.98
N ASN A 5 -10.03 9.11 5.68
CA ASN A 5 -9.33 10.00 4.74
C ASN A 5 -9.60 11.48 5.06
N LYS A 6 -10.83 11.82 5.46
CA LYS A 6 -11.17 13.16 5.94
C LYS A 6 -10.42 13.48 7.23
N LYS A 7 -10.45 12.59 8.22
CA LYS A 7 -9.81 12.81 9.54
C LYS A 7 -8.30 12.99 9.46
N PHE A 8 -7.61 12.16 8.68
CA PHE A 8 -6.14 12.09 8.71
C PHE A 8 -5.44 12.75 7.52
N ARG A 9 -6.16 13.00 6.42
CA ARG A 9 -5.61 13.67 5.22
C ARG A 9 -6.38 14.92 4.79
N ASN A 10 -7.43 15.30 5.52
CA ASN A 10 -8.34 16.38 5.15
C ASN A 10 -8.93 16.23 3.74
N LYS A 11 -9.14 14.98 3.29
CA LYS A 11 -9.71 14.66 1.98
C LYS A 11 -11.07 14.00 2.14
N ASN A 12 -12.13 14.70 1.74
CA ASN A 12 -13.51 14.23 1.88
C ASN A 12 -13.97 13.30 0.73
N ASN A 13 -13.15 12.32 0.38
CA ASN A 13 -13.44 11.30 -0.63
C ASN A 13 -12.96 9.92 -0.16
N PRO A 14 -13.55 8.82 -0.66
CA PRO A 14 -13.05 7.48 -0.36
C PRO A 14 -11.65 7.28 -0.97
N THR A 15 -10.85 6.42 -0.33
CA THR A 15 -9.53 5.98 -0.80
C THR A 15 -9.38 4.50 -0.53
N ASP A 16 -8.59 3.82 -1.35
CA ASP A 16 -8.31 2.38 -1.28
C ASP A 16 -7.42 2.01 -0.09
N VAL A 17 -6.37 2.78 0.16
CA VAL A 17 -5.41 2.54 1.25
C VAL A 17 -4.97 3.82 1.95
N LEU A 18 -4.75 3.73 3.26
CA LEU A 18 -4.05 4.72 4.07
C LEU A 18 -2.95 4.02 4.89
N SER A 19 -1.78 4.64 4.95
CA SER A 19 -0.66 4.19 5.78
C SER A 19 -0.39 5.21 6.87
N PHE A 20 -0.16 4.72 8.09
CA PHE A 20 0.13 5.52 9.28
C PHE A 20 1.48 5.08 9.87
N PRO A 21 2.61 5.61 9.36
CA PRO A 21 3.93 5.28 9.88
C PRO A 21 4.04 5.64 11.37
N PHE A 22 4.56 4.72 12.18
CA PHE A 22 4.78 4.95 13.61
C PHE A 22 5.81 6.08 13.84
N GLN A 23 6.84 6.17 12.99
CA GLN A 23 7.84 7.22 13.00
C GLN A 23 8.03 7.80 11.60
N LYS A 24 8.37 9.10 11.52
CA LYS A 24 8.66 9.77 10.23
C LYS A 24 9.90 9.21 9.52
N LYS A 25 10.86 8.67 10.27
CA LYS A 25 12.04 7.99 9.75
C LYS A 25 12.14 6.63 10.42
N THR A 26 11.78 5.60 9.68
CA THR A 26 11.75 4.24 10.21
C THR A 26 13.17 3.68 10.26
N ASN A 27 13.68 3.37 11.45
CA ASN A 27 14.92 2.60 11.60
C ASN A 27 14.55 1.12 11.79
N TYR A 28 14.46 0.38 10.69
CA TYR A 28 14.03 -1.03 10.67
C TYR A 28 14.89 -1.96 11.53
N LYS A 29 16.11 -1.54 11.90
CA LYS A 29 17.00 -2.33 12.77
C LYS A 29 16.67 -2.19 14.25
N LYS A 30 15.90 -1.17 14.65
CA LYS A 30 15.58 -0.87 16.05
C LYS A 30 14.08 -0.88 16.35
N ASN A 31 13.23 -0.71 15.34
CA ASN A 31 11.79 -0.64 15.52
C ASN A 31 11.12 -1.93 15.05
N ILE A 32 10.51 -2.65 15.99
CA ILE A 32 9.71 -3.85 15.71
C ILE A 32 8.36 -3.45 15.08
N TYR A 33 7.86 -2.24 15.37
CA TYR A 33 6.60 -1.73 14.87
C TYR A 33 6.78 -0.64 13.81
N LEU A 34 6.22 -0.86 12.61
CA LEU A 34 6.32 0.07 11.47
C LEU A 34 5.18 1.08 11.42
N GLY A 35 4.00 0.73 11.95
CA GLY A 35 2.78 1.50 11.87
C GLY A 35 1.60 0.69 11.34
N ASP A 36 0.51 1.39 11.03
CA ASP A 36 -0.76 0.80 10.64
C ASP A 36 -1.06 0.99 9.14
N VAL A 37 -1.75 0.03 8.54
CA VAL A 37 -2.32 0.15 7.20
C VAL A 37 -3.82 -0.08 7.28
N ALA A 38 -4.61 0.89 6.83
CA ALA A 38 -6.05 0.75 6.69
C ALA A 38 -6.41 0.58 5.21
N ILE A 39 -7.12 -0.50 4.89
CA ILE A 39 -7.45 -0.90 3.52
C ILE A 39 -8.97 -0.99 3.35
N SER A 40 -9.49 -0.45 2.25
CA SER A 40 -10.92 -0.46 1.94
C SER A 40 -11.34 -1.76 1.24
N TYR A 41 -11.96 -2.68 1.99
CA TYR A 41 -12.56 -3.89 1.40
C TYR A 41 -13.50 -3.58 0.23
N GLU A 42 -14.43 -2.62 0.40
CA GLU A 42 -15.42 -2.26 -0.62
C GLU A 42 -14.79 -1.85 -1.97
N ILE A 43 -13.67 -1.13 -1.93
CA ILE A 43 -12.99 -0.65 -3.15
C ILE A 43 -12.22 -1.79 -3.80
N ILE A 44 -11.55 -2.62 -3.01
CA ILE A 44 -10.86 -3.81 -3.50
C ILE A 44 -11.86 -4.76 -4.14
N ASN A 45 -12.96 -5.08 -3.44
CA ASN A 45 -14.00 -5.97 -3.93
C ASN A 45 -14.66 -5.43 -5.22
N LYS A 46 -14.78 -4.11 -5.37
CA LYS A 46 -15.25 -3.50 -6.61
C LYS A 46 -14.23 -3.66 -7.75
N ARG A 47 -12.94 -3.44 -7.50
CA ARG A 47 -11.86 -3.59 -8.50
C ARG A 47 -11.70 -5.04 -8.94
N SER A 48 -11.81 -5.97 -8.00
CA SER A 48 -11.63 -7.40 -8.25
C SER A 48 -12.69 -8.02 -9.14
N LYS A 49 -13.83 -7.35 -9.38
CA LYS A 49 -14.84 -7.81 -10.35
C LYS A 49 -14.27 -7.99 -11.76
N ASN A 50 -13.24 -7.21 -12.11
CA ASN A 50 -12.57 -7.27 -13.41
C ASN A 50 -11.20 -7.96 -13.33
N SER A 51 -10.84 -8.54 -12.18
CA SER A 51 -9.55 -9.21 -11.95
C SER A 51 -9.68 -10.32 -10.89
N ASN A 52 -8.84 -10.31 -9.86
CA ASN A 52 -8.84 -11.25 -8.73
C ASN A 52 -8.73 -10.46 -7.43
N PHE A 53 -9.52 -10.83 -6.41
CA PHE A 53 -9.50 -10.21 -5.09
C PHE A 53 -8.11 -10.24 -4.46
N PHE A 54 -7.43 -11.38 -4.47
CA PHE A 54 -6.10 -11.53 -3.87
C PHE A 54 -5.07 -10.63 -4.55
N LEU A 55 -5.12 -10.53 -5.88
CA LEU A 55 -4.23 -9.65 -6.63
C LEU A 55 -4.44 -8.17 -6.29
N GLU A 56 -5.71 -7.72 -6.22
CA GLU A 56 -6.01 -6.33 -5.86
C GLU A 56 -5.70 -6.03 -4.39
N PHE A 57 -5.92 -7.00 -3.51
CA PHE A 57 -5.53 -6.89 -2.10
C PHE A 57 -4.01 -6.80 -1.95
N ASP A 58 -3.26 -7.63 -2.67
CA ASP A 58 -1.80 -7.65 -2.64
C ASP A 58 -1.19 -6.34 -3.11
N LYS A 59 -1.72 -5.78 -4.20
CA LYS A 59 -1.32 -4.43 -4.64
C LYS A 59 -1.49 -3.40 -3.51
N MET A 60 -2.59 -3.44 -2.76
CA MET A 60 -2.90 -2.43 -1.75
C MET A 60 -2.08 -2.58 -0.47
N TRP A 61 -1.93 -3.79 0.07
CA TRP A 61 -1.13 -3.94 1.30
C TRP A 61 0.36 -3.75 1.03
N ILE A 62 0.88 -4.19 -0.13
CA ILE A 62 2.27 -3.94 -0.53
C ILE A 62 2.52 -2.43 -0.67
N HIS A 63 1.61 -1.72 -1.33
CA HIS A 63 1.68 -0.26 -1.43
C HIS A 63 1.67 0.40 -0.05
N GLY A 64 0.75 -0.04 0.82
CA GLY A 64 0.63 0.44 2.19
C GLY A 64 1.91 0.22 3.01
N TYR A 65 2.49 -0.99 2.91
CA TYR A 65 3.73 -1.39 3.56
C TYR A 65 4.93 -0.57 3.08
N LEU A 66 5.09 -0.37 1.77
CA LEU A 66 6.18 0.45 1.23
C LEU A 66 6.10 1.90 1.73
N HIS A 67 4.90 2.43 1.93
CA HIS A 67 4.71 3.73 2.59
C HIS A 67 5.13 3.73 4.06
N LEU A 68 4.92 2.64 4.81
CA LEU A 68 5.46 2.50 6.18
C LEU A 68 7.00 2.41 6.18
N LEU A 69 7.58 1.88 5.10
CA LEU A 69 9.02 1.89 4.84
C LEU A 69 9.54 3.25 4.28
N GLY A 70 8.73 4.31 4.33
CA GLY A 70 9.16 5.64 3.93
C GLY A 70 9.36 5.84 2.42
N HIS A 71 8.90 4.89 1.58
CA HIS A 71 8.77 5.16 0.15
C HIS A 71 7.58 6.10 -0.07
N ASP A 72 7.74 7.07 -0.96
CA ASP A 72 6.67 7.99 -1.38
C ASP A 72 6.66 8.06 -2.91
N HIS A 73 5.56 8.51 -3.49
CA HIS A 73 5.37 8.55 -4.94
C HIS A 73 5.03 9.96 -5.46
N LYS A 74 5.23 11.00 -4.65
CA LYS A 74 4.98 12.40 -5.03
C LYS A 74 5.86 12.92 -6.17
N LYS A 75 7.11 12.45 -6.26
CA LYS A 75 8.05 12.83 -7.33
C LYS A 75 8.18 11.69 -8.34
N LYS A 76 8.34 12.02 -9.62
CA LYS A 76 8.48 11.04 -10.72
C LYS A 76 9.61 10.02 -10.47
N LYS A 77 10.74 10.44 -9.90
CA LYS A 77 11.85 9.54 -9.55
C LYS A 77 11.47 8.55 -8.43
N ASP A 78 10.76 9.01 -7.42
CA ASP A 78 10.38 8.19 -6.27
C ASP A 78 9.23 7.24 -6.62
N PHE A 79 8.26 7.70 -7.44
CA PHE A 79 7.24 6.85 -8.04
C PHE A 79 7.86 5.66 -8.79
N LYS A 80 8.85 5.91 -9.68
CA LYS A 80 9.52 4.82 -10.42
C LYS A 80 10.20 3.81 -9.50
N LYS A 81 10.82 4.27 -8.41
CA LYS A 81 11.47 3.39 -7.42
C LYS A 81 10.44 2.54 -6.67
N MET A 82 9.39 3.18 -6.16
CA MET A 82 8.33 2.49 -5.43
C MET A 82 7.62 1.48 -6.33
N LYS A 83 7.27 1.87 -7.56
CA LYS A 83 6.63 1.00 -8.55
C LYS A 83 7.47 -0.25 -8.87
N LYS A 84 8.78 -0.07 -9.07
CA LYS A 84 9.70 -1.20 -9.30
C LYS A 84 9.74 -2.17 -8.11
N LEU A 85 9.62 -1.67 -6.87
CA LEU A 85 9.55 -2.51 -5.68
C LEU A 85 8.21 -3.23 -5.57
N GLU A 86 7.10 -2.54 -5.82
CA GLU A 86 5.76 -3.15 -5.88
C GLU A 86 5.74 -4.31 -6.89
N ASP A 87 6.20 -4.05 -8.11
CA ASP A 87 6.22 -5.05 -9.19
C ASP A 87 7.17 -6.20 -8.85
N LYS A 88 8.32 -5.94 -8.21
CA LYS A 88 9.24 -7.00 -7.76
C LYS A 88 8.58 -7.91 -6.73
N ILE A 89 7.88 -7.35 -5.75
CA ILE A 89 7.24 -8.12 -4.67
C ILE A 89 6.04 -8.90 -5.22
N LEU A 90 5.19 -8.26 -6.02
CA LEU A 90 4.06 -8.94 -6.67
C LEU A 90 4.55 -10.09 -7.56
N ASN A 91 5.56 -9.85 -8.39
CA ASN A 91 6.14 -10.92 -9.20
C ASN A 91 6.69 -12.07 -8.34
N TYR A 92 7.20 -11.81 -7.14
CA TYR A 92 7.65 -12.88 -6.25
C TYR A 92 6.50 -13.77 -5.78
N PHE A 93 5.34 -13.19 -5.45
CA PHE A 93 4.16 -13.95 -5.06
C PHE A 93 3.54 -14.74 -6.22
N TYR A 94 3.50 -14.14 -7.41
CA TYR A 94 2.73 -14.69 -8.53
C TYR A 94 3.58 -15.43 -9.58
N LYS A 95 4.91 -15.24 -9.67
CA LYS A 95 5.78 -16.09 -10.52
C LYS A 95 6.03 -17.47 -9.92
N LYS A 96 5.87 -17.63 -8.60
CA LYS A 96 6.04 -18.91 -7.90
C LYS A 96 4.87 -19.88 -8.08
N ILE A 97 3.79 -19.45 -8.72
CA ILE A 97 2.58 -20.26 -8.93
C ILE A 97 2.66 -21.06 -10.26
N ASP A 98 3.59 -20.69 -11.15
CA ASP A 98 3.80 -21.32 -12.46
C ASP A 98 5.08 -22.20 -12.54
N GLN A 99 5.63 -22.65 -11.40
CA GLN A 99 6.75 -23.61 -11.30
C GLN A 99 6.40 -24.74 -10.32
#